data_AF-A0A9X3F0V5-F1
#
_entry.id   AF-A0A9X3F0V5-F1
#
_cell.length_a   1.000
_cell.length_b   1.000
_cell.length_c   1.000
_cell.angle_alpha   90.00
_cell.angle_beta   90.00
_cell.angle_gamma   90.00
#
_symmetry.space_group_name_H-M   'P 1'
#
loop_
_entity.id
_entity.type
_entity.pdbx_description
1 polymer ?
#
loop_
_entity_poly.entity_id
_entity_poly.type
_entity_poly.pdbx_seq_one_letter_code
_entity_poly.pdbx_strand_id
1 'polypeptide(L)'
;MGLRDAAGRGSRSLAPRRSRLRLPGGPHHRSFAVATIALLLALGSSPYLGLKYRYSFAMLSNLRVDDARWNSLIVPRQVRLTRHDPFVHVLRVEPALPRGDRREPVLAPGVYSPDAFRRRFEAARRHQRRSALELRYHGQLLKSPDIAADLGILGFVESLPAAPLYQPALTLRAPQPCVH
;
A
#
# COMPACT_ATOMS: atom_id res chain seq x y z
N MET A 1 -17.30 79.81 40.29
CA MET A 1 -15.97 79.82 40.94
C MET A 1 -15.65 78.38 41.37
N GLY A 2 -15.17 77.56 40.44
CA GLY A 2 -13.94 76.77 40.60
C GLY A 2 -14.21 75.32 40.14
N LEU A 3 -13.76 74.95 38.94
CA LEU A 3 -12.67 73.98 38.66
C LEU A 3 -13.05 72.51 38.98
N ARG A 4 -13.29 71.69 37.94
CA ARG A 4 -12.42 70.57 37.45
C ARG A 4 -12.57 69.30 38.32
N ASP A 5 -12.69 68.07 37.82
CA ASP A 5 -11.98 67.41 36.73
C ASP A 5 -12.77 66.21 36.16
N ALA A 6 -12.50 65.93 34.88
CA ALA A 6 -12.86 64.73 34.17
C ALA A 6 -11.75 63.67 34.27
N ALA A 7 -12.10 62.40 34.48
CA ALA A 7 -11.38 61.18 34.05
C ALA A 7 -12.11 59.98 34.69
N GLY A 8 -12.47 58.89 34.03
CA GLY A 8 -11.84 58.25 32.89
C GLY A 8 -11.28 56.89 33.36
N ARG A 9 -11.66 55.83 32.62
CA ARG A 9 -11.05 54.48 32.57
C ARG A 9 -11.34 53.48 33.69
N GLY A 10 -11.90 52.35 33.24
CA GLY A 10 -11.88 51.09 34.00
C GLY A 10 -12.41 49.87 33.25
N SER A 11 -12.29 49.80 31.92
CA SER A 11 -12.64 48.61 31.13
C SER A 11 -11.74 47.43 31.53
N ARG A 12 -12.22 46.56 32.42
CA ARG A 12 -11.52 45.33 32.82
C ARG A 12 -11.59 44.32 31.67
N SER A 13 -10.55 44.35 30.84
CA SER A 13 -10.23 43.29 29.87
C SER A 13 -10.05 41.96 30.63
N LEU A 14 -11.02 41.06 30.49
CA LEU A 14 -10.88 39.65 30.84
C LEU A 14 -9.98 39.00 29.78
N ALA A 15 -8.67 39.05 29.99
CA ALA A 15 -7.74 38.24 29.22
C ALA A 15 -8.00 36.74 29.52
N PRO A 16 -8.15 35.88 28.51
CA PRO A 16 -8.27 34.44 28.73
C PRO A 16 -6.95 33.93 29.30
N ARG A 17 -7.00 33.53 30.58
CA ARG A 17 -5.91 32.89 31.31
C ARG A 17 -5.61 31.57 30.61
N ARG A 18 -4.62 31.56 29.71
CA ARG A 18 -4.09 30.35 29.08
C ARG A 18 -3.60 29.42 30.18
N SER A 19 -4.44 28.44 30.54
CA SER A 19 -4.10 27.31 31.39
C SER A 19 -3.04 26.49 30.67
N ARG A 20 -1.76 26.81 30.92
CA ARG A 20 -0.66 25.91 30.59
C ARG A 20 -0.96 24.61 31.32
N LEU A 21 -1.25 23.55 30.56
CA LEU A 21 -1.40 22.18 31.06
C LEU A 21 -0.10 21.83 31.80
N ARG A 22 -0.05 22.08 33.11
CA ARG A 22 1.06 21.64 33.94
C ARG A 22 0.79 20.18 34.23
N LEU A 23 1.38 19.31 33.40
CA LEU A 23 1.45 17.89 33.68
C LEU A 23 2.12 17.70 35.06
N PRO A 24 1.42 17.08 36.04
CA PRO A 24 1.98 16.82 37.36
C PRO A 24 3.10 15.77 37.23
N GLY A 25 4.28 16.11 37.73
CA GLY A 25 5.44 15.22 37.70
C GLY A 25 6.75 15.99 37.81
N GLY A 26 7.54 15.68 38.85
CA GLY A 26 8.92 16.13 38.98
C GLY A 26 9.81 15.70 37.81
N PRO A 27 11.04 16.22 37.70
CA PRO A 27 11.93 15.98 36.54
C PRO A 27 12.17 14.49 36.28
N HIS A 28 12.25 13.66 37.31
CA HIS A 28 12.42 12.21 37.20
C HIS A 28 11.23 11.50 36.53
N HIS A 29 9.99 11.94 36.78
CA HIS A 29 8.80 11.36 36.16
C HIS A 29 8.70 11.71 34.67
N ARG A 30 9.17 12.90 34.30
CA ARG A 30 9.22 13.34 32.89
C ARG A 30 10.26 12.55 32.11
N SER A 31 11.46 12.37 32.67
CA SER A 31 12.51 11.55 32.05
C SER A 31 12.06 10.09 31.89
N PHE A 32 11.38 9.54 32.90
CA PHE A 32 10.83 8.19 32.82
C PHE A 32 9.76 8.09 31.73
N ALA A 33 8.78 9.01 31.69
CA ALA A 33 7.73 9.01 30.67
C ALA A 33 8.31 9.14 29.25
N VAL A 34 9.28 10.03 29.04
CA VAL A 34 9.96 10.19 27.75
C VAL A 34 10.72 8.92 27.37
N ALA A 35 11.44 8.31 28.32
CA ALA A 35 12.16 7.06 28.07
C ALA A 35 11.19 5.91 27.73
N THR A 36 10.06 5.80 28.43
CA THR A 36 9.02 4.80 28.15
C THR A 36 8.40 5.01 26.78
N ILE A 37 8.08 6.25 26.40
CA ILE A 37 7.55 6.58 25.07
C ILE A 37 8.58 6.25 23.99
N ALA A 38 9.86 6.64 24.20
CA ALA A 38 10.93 6.35 23.27
C ALA A 38 11.14 4.83 23.11
N LEU A 39 11.06 4.06 24.20
CA LEU A 39 11.15 2.60 24.17
C LEU A 39 9.95 1.97 23.44
N LEU A 40 8.74 2.47 23.67
CA LEU A 40 7.53 2.03 22.97
C LEU A 40 7.62 2.32 21.47
N LEU A 41 8.11 3.50 21.09
CA LEU A 41 8.37 3.85 19.69
C LEU A 41 9.44 2.96 19.08
N ALA A 42 10.53 2.67 19.81
CA ALA A 42 11.60 1.79 19.34
C ALA A 42 11.14 0.33 19.15
N LEU A 43 10.32 -0.17 20.07
CA LEU A 43 9.70 -1.51 19.97
C LEU A 43 8.68 -1.56 18.84
N GLY A 44 7.86 -0.51 18.69
CA GLY A 44 6.92 -0.35 17.58
C GLY A 44 7.60 -0.17 16.22
N SER A 45 8.80 0.43 16.19
CA SER A 45 9.62 0.57 14.98
C SER A 45 10.48 -0.66 14.67
N SER A 46 10.67 -1.58 15.63
CA SER A 46 11.44 -2.81 15.45
C SER A 46 11.05 -3.66 14.22
N PRO A 47 9.75 -3.84 13.86
CA PRO A 47 9.39 -4.53 12.61
C PRO A 47 9.84 -3.77 11.35
N TYR A 48 9.91 -2.44 11.40
CA TYR A 48 10.35 -1.61 10.27
C TYR A 48 11.86 -1.53 10.14
N LEU A 49 12.60 -1.71 11.24
CA LEU A 49 14.07 -1.79 11.28
C LEU A 49 14.61 -3.18 10.91
N GLY A 50 13.72 -4.13 10.59
CA GLY A 50 14.11 -5.49 10.21
C GLY A 50 14.53 -6.39 11.38
N LEU A 51 14.56 -5.92 12.63
CA LEU A 51 15.10 -6.69 13.77
C LEU A 51 14.29 -7.95 14.15
N LYS A 52 13.08 -8.15 13.60
CA LYS A 52 12.22 -9.33 13.81
C LYS A 52 11.83 -10.01 12.49
N TYR A 53 12.77 -10.74 11.90
CA TYR A 53 12.69 -11.31 10.55
C TYR A 53 11.73 -12.51 10.32
N ARG A 54 10.90 -12.97 11.27
CA ARG A 54 10.04 -14.16 11.00
C ARG A 54 8.54 -13.88 11.01
N TYR A 55 8.03 -13.14 11.98
CA TYR A 55 6.59 -12.81 12.05
C TYR A 55 6.25 -11.44 11.47
N SER A 56 7.20 -10.49 11.45
CA SER A 56 6.96 -9.17 10.84
C SER A 56 6.82 -9.22 9.32
N PHE A 57 7.36 -10.26 8.65
CA PHE A 57 7.13 -10.47 7.22
C PHE A 57 5.70 -10.81 6.89
N ALA A 58 4.95 -11.48 7.77
CA ALA A 58 3.53 -11.76 7.52
C ALA A 58 2.72 -10.46 7.54
N MET A 59 2.99 -9.57 8.51
CA MET A 59 2.40 -8.23 8.56
C MET A 59 2.86 -7.33 7.40
N LEU A 60 4.14 -7.41 7.01
CA LEU A 60 4.70 -6.63 5.89
C LEU A 60 4.31 -7.18 4.51
N SER A 61 3.98 -8.47 4.39
CA SER A 61 3.49 -9.07 3.14
C SER A 61 2.20 -8.40 2.69
N ASN A 62 1.33 -8.03 3.64
CA ASN A 62 0.12 -7.25 3.37
C ASN A 62 0.43 -5.81 2.92
N LEU A 63 1.54 -5.23 3.37
CA LEU A 63 1.95 -3.87 2.98
C LEU A 63 2.45 -3.80 1.52
N ARG A 64 2.98 -4.92 1.02
CA ARG A 64 3.84 -4.95 -0.17
C ARG A 64 3.08 -5.03 -1.50
N VAL A 65 1.81 -5.45 -1.48
CA VAL A 65 1.01 -5.65 -2.71
C VAL A 65 0.00 -4.54 -2.98
N ASP A 66 -0.26 -3.63 -2.03
CA ASP A 66 -1.28 -2.61 -2.23
C ASP A 66 -0.80 -1.45 -3.12
N ASP A 67 -1.36 -1.48 -4.32
CA ASP A 67 -1.21 -0.55 -5.42
C ASP A 67 -1.57 0.87 -4.98
N ALA A 68 -0.58 1.79 -4.99
CA ALA A 68 -0.63 3.24 -4.77
C ALA A 68 -1.44 3.83 -3.58
N ARG A 69 -2.26 3.06 -2.87
CA ARG A 69 -3.30 3.52 -1.96
C ARG A 69 -2.85 3.27 -0.51
N TRP A 70 -2.09 4.22 0.00
CA TRP A 70 -1.97 4.55 1.43
C TRP A 70 -1.85 3.37 2.41
N ASN A 71 -0.86 2.49 2.25
CA ASN A 71 -0.60 1.48 3.27
C ASN A 71 0.39 1.95 4.36
N SER A 72 1.12 3.04 4.14
CA SER A 72 1.88 3.68 5.20
C SER A 72 1.88 5.20 5.04
N LEU A 73 1.59 5.90 6.14
CA LEU A 73 1.78 7.35 6.23
C LEU A 73 3.27 7.74 6.13
N ILE A 74 4.16 6.75 6.31
CA ILE A 74 5.58 6.93 6.61
C ILE A 74 6.48 6.56 5.43
N VAL A 75 6.08 5.65 4.53
CA VAL A 75 6.91 5.31 3.35
C VAL A 75 6.50 6.19 2.17
N PRO A 76 7.34 7.18 1.79
CA PRO A 76 7.04 8.04 0.65
C PRO A 76 6.93 7.21 -0.63
N ARG A 77 6.01 7.61 -1.53
CA ARG A 77 5.75 6.92 -2.80
C ARG A 77 7.01 6.73 -3.65
N GLN A 78 7.98 7.62 -3.50
CA GLN A 78 9.28 7.62 -4.18
C GLN A 78 10.18 6.45 -3.76
N VAL A 79 9.98 5.88 -2.57
CA VAL A 79 10.76 4.73 -2.04
C VAL A 79 10.04 3.40 -2.33
N ARG A 80 8.96 3.41 -3.12
CA ARG A 80 8.34 2.16 -3.61
C ARG A 80 9.35 1.39 -4.44
N LEU A 81 9.74 0.22 -3.95
CA LEU A 81 10.64 -0.71 -4.62
C LEU A 81 9.91 -1.46 -5.74
N THR A 82 9.28 -0.74 -6.67
CA THR A 82 8.58 -1.32 -7.83
C THR A 82 9.50 -2.20 -8.66
N ARG A 83 10.80 -1.87 -8.72
CA ARG A 83 11.84 -2.69 -9.36
C ARG A 83 12.10 -4.03 -8.69
N HIS A 84 11.73 -4.22 -7.43
CA HIS A 84 11.92 -5.46 -6.67
C HIS A 84 10.59 -6.10 -6.28
N ASP A 85 9.49 -5.66 -6.88
CA ASP A 85 8.17 -6.26 -6.69
C ASP A 85 8.09 -7.59 -7.45
N PRO A 86 8.00 -8.75 -6.76
CA PRO A 86 8.01 -10.05 -7.40
C PRO A 86 6.67 -10.42 -8.05
N PHE A 87 5.63 -9.59 -7.88
CA PHE A 87 4.30 -9.88 -8.40
C PHE A 87 4.09 -9.33 -9.80
N VAL A 88 3.26 -10.03 -10.57
CA VAL A 88 2.77 -9.60 -11.88
C VAL A 88 1.45 -8.86 -11.69
N HIS A 89 1.42 -7.59 -12.07
CA HIS A 89 0.22 -6.75 -11.97
C HIS A 89 -0.51 -6.73 -13.30
N VAL A 90 -1.61 -7.47 -13.42
CA VAL A 90 -2.48 -7.45 -14.60
C VAL A 90 -3.44 -6.27 -14.47
N LEU A 91 -3.22 -5.23 -15.28
CA LEU A 91 -3.96 -3.98 -15.19
C LEU A 91 -5.28 -4.04 -15.97
N ARG A 92 -5.24 -4.64 -17.17
CA ARG A 92 -6.39 -4.71 -18.07
C ARG A 92 -6.33 -5.98 -18.90
N VAL A 93 -7.50 -6.59 -19.10
CA VAL A 93 -7.70 -7.72 -20.00
C VAL A 93 -8.95 -7.42 -20.83
N GLU A 94 -8.79 -7.26 -22.13
CA GLU A 94 -9.89 -6.99 -23.06
C GLU A 94 -10.11 -8.18 -23.98
N PRO A 95 -11.31 -8.80 -23.98
CA PRO A 95 -11.63 -9.83 -24.95
C PRO A 95 -11.84 -9.19 -26.33
N ALA A 96 -11.34 -9.81 -27.41
CA ALA A 96 -11.53 -9.32 -28.77
C ALA A 96 -12.97 -9.40 -29.29
N LEU A 97 -13.86 -10.12 -28.60
CA LEU A 97 -15.27 -10.21 -28.96
C LEU A 97 -16.15 -9.84 -27.76
N PRO A 98 -17.22 -9.04 -27.96
CA PRO A 98 -18.16 -8.70 -26.91
C PRO A 98 -18.85 -9.97 -26.42
N ARG A 99 -18.62 -10.33 -25.15
CA ARG A 99 -19.12 -11.55 -24.51
C ARG A 99 -20.65 -11.58 -24.50
N GLY A 100 -21.23 -12.50 -25.27
CA GLY A 100 -22.57 -13.05 -24.97
C GLY A 100 -22.54 -14.15 -23.90
N ASP A 101 -21.35 -14.65 -23.53
CA ASP A 101 -21.17 -15.75 -22.59
C ASP A 101 -20.78 -15.22 -21.20
N ARG A 102 -21.61 -15.47 -20.19
CA ARG A 102 -21.47 -14.98 -18.79
C ARG A 102 -20.36 -15.68 -18.01
N ARG A 103 -19.50 -16.47 -18.65
CA ARG A 103 -18.41 -17.18 -17.98
C ARG A 103 -17.36 -16.20 -17.44
N GLU A 104 -16.97 -16.44 -16.19
CA GLU A 104 -15.95 -15.65 -15.51
C GLU A 104 -14.62 -15.72 -16.29
N PRO A 105 -13.92 -14.59 -16.50
CA PRO A 105 -12.65 -14.59 -17.20
C PRO A 105 -11.57 -15.38 -16.44
N VAL A 106 -10.97 -16.35 -17.11
CA VAL A 106 -9.85 -17.16 -16.58
C VAL A 106 -8.68 -16.29 -16.09
N LEU A 107 -8.33 -15.27 -16.88
CA LEU A 107 -7.40 -14.22 -16.51
C LEU A 107 -8.18 -12.90 -16.35
N ALA A 108 -8.11 -12.30 -15.16
CA ALA A 108 -8.79 -11.06 -14.82
C ALA A 108 -7.75 -10.01 -14.37
N PRO A 109 -8.12 -8.72 -14.34
CA PRO A 109 -7.31 -7.71 -13.69
C PRO A 109 -7.07 -8.05 -12.21
N GLY A 110 -5.81 -8.03 -11.78
CA GLY A 110 -5.38 -8.59 -10.51
C GLY A 110 -3.87 -8.51 -10.31
N VAL A 111 -3.42 -8.84 -9.10
CA VAL A 111 -2.00 -9.06 -8.81
C VAL A 111 -1.77 -10.55 -8.61
N TYR A 112 -0.79 -11.10 -9.29
CA TYR A 112 -0.55 -12.54 -9.32
C TYR A 112 0.89 -12.86 -8.95
N SER A 113 1.10 -13.98 -8.26
CA SER A 113 2.43 -14.56 -8.21
C SER A 113 2.87 -15.01 -9.61
N PRO A 114 4.18 -15.07 -9.92
CA PRO A 114 4.67 -15.52 -11.22
C PRO A 114 4.06 -16.86 -11.67
N ASP A 115 4.02 -17.86 -10.78
CA ASP A 115 3.46 -19.17 -11.07
C ASP A 115 1.94 -19.14 -11.30
N ALA A 116 1.21 -18.38 -10.48
CA ALA A 116 -0.24 -18.26 -10.63
C ALA A 116 -0.61 -17.53 -11.92
N PHE A 117 0.16 -16.48 -12.28
CA PHE A 117 0.02 -15.79 -13.54
C PHE A 117 0.27 -16.75 -14.71
N ARG A 118 1.38 -17.50 -14.70
CA ARG A 118 1.71 -18.48 -15.75
C ARG A 118 0.56 -19.47 -15.97
N ARG A 119 0.06 -20.09 -14.90
CA ARG A 119 -1.07 -21.05 -15.00
C ARG A 119 -2.32 -20.42 -15.57
N ARG A 120 -2.70 -19.23 -15.11
CA ARG A 120 -3.90 -18.52 -15.62
C ARG A 120 -3.72 -18.03 -17.04
N PHE A 121 -2.51 -17.60 -17.40
CA PHE A 121 -2.15 -17.18 -18.75
C PHE A 121 -2.24 -18.35 -19.74
N GLU A 122 -1.70 -19.52 -19.39
CA GLU A 122 -1.84 -20.73 -20.20
C GLU A 122 -3.29 -21.20 -20.34
N ALA A 123 -4.07 -21.13 -19.26
CA ALA A 123 -5.50 -21.45 -19.30
C ALA A 123 -6.26 -20.42 -20.16
N ALA A 124 -5.93 -19.13 -20.06
CA ALA A 124 -6.49 -18.09 -20.91
C ALA A 124 -6.14 -18.31 -22.39
N ARG A 125 -4.91 -18.71 -22.73
CA ARG A 125 -4.54 -19.05 -24.11
C ARG A 125 -5.33 -20.24 -24.66
N ARG A 126 -5.63 -21.23 -23.82
CA ARG A 126 -6.43 -22.40 -24.22
C ARG A 126 -7.92 -22.08 -24.41
N HIS A 127 -8.46 -21.17 -23.60
CA HIS A 127 -9.92 -20.94 -23.53
C HIS A 127 -10.40 -19.61 -24.12
N GLN A 128 -9.55 -18.57 -24.15
CA GLN A 128 -9.90 -17.23 -24.61
C GLN A 128 -9.28 -16.98 -25.96
N ARG A 129 -10.13 -16.77 -26.97
CA ARG A 129 -9.69 -16.31 -28.29
C ARG A 129 -9.36 -14.83 -28.19
N ARG A 130 -8.15 -14.47 -28.65
CA ARG A 130 -7.62 -13.11 -28.84
C ARG A 130 -8.01 -12.14 -27.73
N SER A 131 -7.13 -11.91 -26.78
CA SER A 131 -7.37 -10.90 -25.75
C SER A 131 -6.19 -9.95 -25.69
N ALA A 132 -6.49 -8.64 -25.63
CA ALA A 132 -5.49 -7.65 -25.34
C ALA A 132 -5.20 -7.68 -23.85
N LEU A 133 -3.92 -7.61 -23.49
CA LEU A 133 -3.41 -7.71 -22.13
C LEU A 133 -2.48 -6.53 -21.87
N GLU A 134 -2.72 -5.85 -20.77
CA GLU A 134 -1.82 -4.84 -20.22
C GLU A 134 -1.42 -5.28 -18.81
N LEU A 135 -0.11 -5.41 -18.59
CA LEU A 135 0.43 -5.80 -17.30
C LEU A 135 1.69 -5.01 -16.94
N ARG A 136 2.06 -5.04 -15.66
CA ARG A 136 3.25 -4.42 -15.13
C ARG A 136 4.04 -5.42 -14.29
N TYR A 137 5.34 -5.50 -14.52
CA TYR A 137 6.26 -6.36 -13.76
C TYR A 137 7.59 -5.63 -13.54
N HIS A 138 8.10 -5.62 -12.30
CA HIS A 138 9.29 -4.86 -11.92
C HIS A 138 9.29 -3.37 -12.36
N GLY A 139 8.09 -2.76 -12.40
CA GLY A 139 7.90 -1.38 -12.88
C GLY A 139 7.89 -1.21 -14.40
N GLN A 140 8.16 -2.26 -15.18
CA GLN A 140 8.04 -2.25 -16.64
C GLN A 140 6.60 -2.55 -17.04
N LEU A 141 6.05 -1.74 -17.95
CA LEU A 141 4.73 -1.93 -18.51
C LEU A 141 4.85 -2.75 -19.81
N LEU A 142 4.13 -3.86 -19.88
CA LEU A 142 4.04 -4.71 -21.07
C LEU A 142 2.60 -4.67 -21.60
N LYS A 143 2.48 -4.50 -22.91
CA LYS A 143 1.21 -4.50 -23.64
C LYS A 143 1.29 -5.52 -24.75
N SER A 144 0.30 -6.39 -24.80
CA SER A 144 0.15 -7.41 -25.84
C SER A 144 -1.25 -7.27 -26.43
N PRO A 145 -1.40 -6.98 -27.73
CA PRO A 145 -2.71 -6.89 -28.37
C PRO A 145 -3.40 -8.25 -28.50
N ASP A 146 -2.63 -9.34 -28.52
CA ASP A 146 -3.15 -10.70 -28.61
C ASP A 146 -2.27 -11.69 -27.83
N ILE A 147 -2.72 -12.06 -26.62
CA ILE A 147 -2.01 -13.02 -25.75
C ILE A 147 -1.79 -14.39 -26.37
N ALA A 148 -2.54 -14.77 -27.41
CA ALA A 148 -2.40 -16.07 -28.03
C ALA A 148 -1.22 -16.12 -29.00
N ALA A 149 -0.92 -14.98 -29.66
CA ALA A 149 -0.01 -14.88 -30.81
C ALA A 149 1.22 -14.00 -30.56
N ASP A 150 1.22 -13.15 -29.52
CA ASP A 150 2.34 -12.27 -29.22
C ASP A 150 3.54 -13.06 -28.66
N LEU A 151 4.63 -13.15 -29.43
CA LEU A 151 5.85 -13.85 -29.02
C LEU A 151 6.59 -13.16 -27.87
N GLY A 152 6.46 -11.83 -27.76
CA GLY A 152 7.10 -11.05 -26.71
C GLY A 152 6.53 -11.37 -25.34
N ILE A 153 5.19 -11.48 -25.24
CA ILE A 153 4.55 -11.86 -23.97
C ILE A 153 4.84 -13.32 -23.61
N LEU A 154 5.00 -14.21 -24.60
CA LEU A 154 5.34 -15.61 -24.38
C LEU A 154 6.75 -15.76 -23.80
N GLY A 155 7.75 -15.13 -24.43
CA GLY A 155 9.11 -15.11 -23.89
C GLY A 155 9.16 -14.48 -22.49
N PHE A 156 8.36 -13.45 -22.24
CA PHE A 156 8.20 -12.88 -20.89
C PHE A 156 7.67 -13.90 -19.87
N VAL A 157 6.56 -14.60 -20.18
CA VAL A 157 5.97 -15.58 -19.25
C VAL A 157 6.92 -16.75 -18.95
N GLU A 158 7.69 -17.18 -19.95
CA GLU A 158 8.73 -18.21 -19.80
C GLU A 158 9.89 -17.72 -18.93
N SER A 159 10.28 -16.44 -19.05
CA SER A 159 11.34 -15.83 -18.24
C SER A 159 10.99 -15.62 -16.77
N LEU A 160 9.71 -15.74 -16.39
CA LEU A 160 9.27 -15.53 -15.01
C LEU A 160 9.92 -16.57 -14.06
N PRO A 161 10.37 -16.15 -12.86
CA PRO A 161 10.97 -17.06 -11.90
C PRO A 161 9.94 -18.05 -11.34
N ALA A 162 10.32 -19.31 -11.24
CA ALA A 162 9.55 -20.34 -10.54
C ALA A 162 9.79 -20.23 -9.03
N ALA A 163 9.21 -19.20 -8.41
CA ALA A 163 9.34 -18.94 -6.99
C ALA A 163 7.95 -19.00 -6.33
N PRO A 164 7.68 -20.01 -5.47
CA PRO A 164 6.40 -20.11 -4.79
C PRO A 164 6.25 -18.96 -3.80
N LEU A 165 5.31 -18.06 -4.07
CA LEU A 165 4.89 -17.03 -3.13
C LEU A 165 3.67 -17.51 -2.34
N TYR A 166 3.58 -17.11 -1.06
CA TYR A 166 2.50 -17.52 -0.16
C TYR A 166 1.10 -17.15 -0.65
N GLN A 167 0.96 -16.06 -1.42
CA GLN A 167 -0.31 -15.60 -1.97
C GLN A 167 -0.29 -15.73 -3.51
N PRO A 168 -1.12 -16.61 -4.09
CA PRO A 168 -1.11 -16.84 -5.53
C PRO A 168 -1.80 -15.72 -6.33
N ALA A 169 -2.84 -15.10 -5.78
CA ALA A 169 -3.57 -14.04 -6.45
C ALA A 169 -4.21 -13.09 -5.43
N LEU A 170 -4.24 -11.81 -5.78
CA LEU A 170 -4.86 -10.72 -5.04
C LEU A 170 -5.67 -9.89 -6.04
N THR A 171 -6.81 -9.36 -5.61
CA THR A 171 -7.60 -8.51 -6.52
C THR A 171 -7.05 -7.08 -6.52
N LEU A 172 -7.34 -6.28 -7.56
CA LEU A 172 -6.98 -4.85 -7.54
C LEU A 172 -7.91 -3.98 -6.65
N ARG A 173 -8.92 -4.59 -5.99
CA ARG A 173 -9.88 -3.86 -5.15
C ARG A 173 -9.33 -3.72 -3.73
N ALA A 174 -9.19 -2.50 -3.24
CA ALA A 174 -8.88 -2.24 -1.84
C ALA A 174 -10.17 -2.03 -1.03
N PRO A 175 -10.22 -2.42 0.26
CA PRO A 175 -9.24 -3.22 1.00
C PRO A 175 -9.37 -4.73 0.70
N GLN A 176 -8.26 -5.47 0.72
CA GLN A 176 -8.30 -6.93 0.62
C GLN A 176 -8.77 -7.53 1.96
N PRO A 177 -9.64 -8.56 1.96
CA PRO A 177 -9.95 -9.31 3.18
C PRO A 177 -8.69 -10.06 3.65
N CYS A 178 -8.35 -9.93 4.93
CA CYS A 178 -7.27 -10.69 5.54
C CYS A 178 -7.58 -12.19 5.45
N VAL A 179 -6.64 -12.97 4.93
CA VAL A 179 -6.68 -14.44 5.05
C VAL A 179 -6.03 -14.77 6.40
N HIS A 180 -6.82 -15.29 7.33
CA HIS A 180 -6.38 -15.73 8.66
C HIS A 180 -5.90 -17.18 8.64
#